data_AF-A0A954Z982-F1
#
_entry.id   AF-A0A954Z982-F1
#
_cell.length_a   1.000
_cell.length_b   1.000
_cell.length_c   1.000
_cell.angle_alpha   90.00
_cell.angle_beta   90.00
_cell.angle_gamma   90.00
#
_symmetry.space_group_name_H-M   'P 1'
#
loop_
_entity.id
_entity.type
_entity.pdbx_description
1 polymer ?
#
loop_
_entity_poly.entity_id
_entity_poly.type
_entity_poly.pdbx_seq_one_letter_code
_entity_poly.pdbx_strand_id
1 'polypeptide(L)'
;FDRVAASDLRLGAEAIERFYHQQILPPTKAVMTGDPLYQGNPVLYRRVSGNVRVTIFDGGHEILHRAALTWLARQRKGQNAEWEVASTHASEEASNASPAGD
;
A
#
# COMPACT_ATOMS: atom_id res chain seq x y z
N PHE A 1 -4.13 -4.98 11.68
CA PHE A 1 -5.20 -4.16 11.08
C PHE A 1 -6.48 -4.21 11.91
N ASP A 2 -7.14 -5.36 12.00
CA ASP A 2 -8.50 -5.47 12.57
C ASP A 2 -8.69 -4.86 13.97
N ARG A 3 -7.76 -5.14 14.90
CA ARG A 3 -7.83 -4.63 16.29
C ARG A 3 -7.83 -3.10 16.42
N VAL A 4 -7.30 -2.39 15.42
CA VAL A 4 -7.10 -0.93 15.45
C VAL A 4 -7.94 -0.23 14.38
N ALA A 5 -8.75 -0.98 13.63
CA ALA A 5 -9.70 -0.42 12.68
C ALA A 5 -10.98 0.07 13.39
N ALA A 6 -11.61 1.10 12.81
CA ALA A 6 -12.96 1.51 13.15
C ALA A 6 -13.92 0.32 12.99
N SER A 7 -14.96 0.25 13.84
CA SER A 7 -15.78 -0.96 13.98
C SER A 7 -16.48 -1.39 12.68
N ASP A 8 -16.87 -0.43 11.86
CA ASP A 8 -17.49 -0.62 10.54
C ASP A 8 -16.51 -1.07 9.44
N LEU A 9 -15.20 -0.96 9.70
CA LEU A 9 -14.12 -1.33 8.78
C LEU A 9 -13.35 -2.57 9.22
N ARG A 10 -13.76 -3.20 10.33
CA ARG A 10 -13.22 -4.49 10.77
C ARG A 10 -13.61 -5.59 9.80
N LEU A 11 -12.69 -6.51 9.55
CA LEU A 11 -12.89 -7.69 8.70
C LEU A 11 -13.76 -8.72 9.41
N GLY A 12 -13.66 -8.79 10.74
CA GLY A 12 -14.28 -9.84 11.55
C GLY A 12 -13.52 -11.17 11.47
N ALA A 13 -13.67 -12.00 12.51
CA ALA A 13 -12.91 -13.25 12.64
C ALA A 13 -13.17 -14.22 11.47
N GLU A 14 -14.43 -14.39 11.07
CA GLU A 14 -14.81 -15.31 9.99
C GLU A 14 -14.13 -14.95 8.66
N ALA A 15 -14.06 -13.67 8.30
CA ALA A 15 -13.42 -13.25 7.06
C ALA A 15 -11.90 -13.48 7.10
N ILE A 16 -11.28 -13.28 8.26
CA ILE A 16 -9.85 -13.56 8.47
C ILE A 16 -9.56 -15.06 8.33
N GLU A 17 -10.36 -15.91 8.97
CA GLU A 17 -10.23 -17.37 8.89
C GLU A 17 -10.42 -17.89 7.46
N ARG A 18 -11.45 -17.39 6.75
CA ARG A 18 -11.68 -17.74 5.35
C ARG A 18 -10.53 -17.30 4.45
N PHE A 19 -9.99 -16.11 4.65
CA PHE A 19 -8.83 -15.68 3.89
C PHE A 19 -7.61 -16.56 4.20
N TYR A 20 -7.36 -16.88 5.47
CA TYR A 20 -6.20 -17.68 5.87
C TYR A 20 -6.25 -19.11 5.29
N HIS A 21 -7.40 -19.76 5.34
CA HIS A 21 -7.54 -21.16 4.92
C HIS A 21 -7.91 -21.36 3.45
N GLN A 22 -8.60 -20.40 2.85
CA GLN A 22 -9.20 -20.56 1.50
C GLN A 22 -8.74 -19.47 0.53
N GLN A 23 -7.94 -18.50 0.99
CA GLN A 23 -7.49 -17.34 0.21
C GLN A 23 -8.65 -16.51 -0.37
N ILE A 24 -9.83 -16.58 0.26
CA ILE A 24 -10.99 -15.82 -0.19
C ILE A 24 -11.00 -14.45 0.46
N LEU A 25 -10.94 -13.42 -0.37
CA LEU A 25 -10.99 -12.03 0.06
C LEU A 25 -12.39 -11.64 0.55
N PRO A 26 -12.49 -10.71 1.53
CA PRO A 26 -13.74 -10.04 1.83
C PRO A 26 -14.27 -9.32 0.57
N PRO A 27 -15.61 -9.18 0.42
CA PRO A 27 -16.19 -8.45 -0.69
C PRO A 27 -15.59 -7.05 -0.79
N THR A 28 -15.03 -6.72 -1.95
CA THR A 28 -14.49 -5.39 -2.24
C THR A 28 -15.05 -4.86 -3.55
N LYS A 29 -15.20 -3.54 -3.64
CA LYS A 29 -15.89 -2.88 -4.76
C LYS A 29 -15.04 -2.74 -6.03
N ALA A 30 -13.72 -2.95 -5.96
CA ALA A 30 -12.86 -2.94 -7.15
C ALA A 30 -11.49 -3.57 -6.88
N VAL A 31 -10.97 -4.28 -7.88
CA VAL A 31 -9.53 -4.55 -8.02
C VAL A 31 -8.89 -3.28 -8.60
N MET A 32 -7.83 -2.79 -7.99
CA MET A 32 -7.08 -1.64 -8.50
C MET A 32 -5.89 -2.14 -9.31
N THR A 33 -5.99 -2.03 -10.63
CA THR A 33 -4.88 -2.28 -11.56
C THR A 33 -4.12 -0.99 -11.82
N GLY A 34 -2.79 -1.04 -11.78
CA GLY A 34 -1.94 0.11 -12.15
C GLY A 34 -1.52 1.03 -11.00
N ASP A 35 -1.52 0.57 -9.75
CA ASP A 35 -0.88 1.32 -8.66
C ASP A 35 0.64 1.39 -8.91
N PRO A 36 1.23 2.59 -9.15
CA PRO A 36 2.63 2.72 -9.52
C PRO A 36 3.60 2.20 -8.46
N LEU A 37 3.17 2.16 -7.19
CA LEU A 37 3.99 1.63 -6.09
C LEU A 37 4.06 0.11 -6.11
N TYR A 38 3.04 -0.55 -6.70
CA TYR A 38 2.91 -2.00 -6.71
C TYR A 38 3.54 -2.65 -7.95
N GLN A 39 4.29 -1.90 -8.77
CA GLN A 39 5.11 -2.42 -9.87
C GLN A 39 4.33 -3.30 -10.87
N GLY A 40 3.06 -2.98 -11.10
CA GLY A 40 2.18 -3.74 -11.99
C GLY A 40 1.43 -4.89 -11.32
N ASN A 41 1.76 -5.25 -10.06
CA ASN A 41 1.02 -6.25 -9.30
C ASN A 41 -0.41 -5.74 -9.00
N PRO A 42 -1.46 -6.49 -9.40
CA PRO A 42 -2.84 -6.12 -9.12
C PRO A 42 -3.11 -6.00 -7.62
N VAL A 43 -3.67 -4.87 -7.19
CA VAL A 43 -4.15 -4.70 -5.82
C VAL A 43 -5.57 -5.28 -5.74
N LEU A 44 -5.66 -6.46 -5.16
CA LEU A 44 -6.91 -7.22 -5.04
C LEU A 44 -7.81 -6.67 -3.93
N TYR A 45 -7.21 -6.13 -2.87
CA TYR A 45 -7.93 -5.59 -1.72
C TYR A 45 -7.19 -4.42 -1.10
N ARG A 46 -7.91 -3.35 -0.77
CA ARG A 46 -7.38 -2.23 0.00
C ARG A 46 -8.45 -1.68 0.94
N ARG A 47 -8.04 -1.48 2.19
CA ARG A 47 -8.83 -0.76 3.20
C ARG A 47 -7.95 0.14 4.05
N VAL A 48 -8.49 1.28 4.42
CA VAL A 48 -7.86 2.29 5.27
C VAL A 48 -8.80 2.59 6.43
N SER A 49 -8.26 2.63 7.65
CA SER A 49 -8.94 3.09 8.84
C SER A 49 -7.99 4.00 9.63
N GLY A 50 -8.18 5.31 9.50
CA GLY A 50 -7.29 6.31 10.10
C GLY A 50 -5.83 6.10 9.67
N ASN A 51 -4.96 5.81 10.64
CA ASN A 51 -3.52 5.65 10.44
C ASN A 51 -3.10 4.21 10.09
N VAL A 52 -4.05 3.33 9.73
CA VAL A 52 -3.75 1.95 9.36
C VAL A 52 -4.35 1.60 8.01
N ARG A 53 -3.57 0.96 7.14
CA ARG A 53 -4.00 0.42 5.85
C ARG A 53 -3.62 -1.05 5.77
N VAL A 54 -4.50 -1.85 5.18
CA VAL A 54 -4.17 -3.19 4.71
C VAL A 54 -4.34 -3.21 3.19
N THR A 55 -3.35 -3.75 2.50
CA THR A 55 -3.40 -4.00 1.06
C THR A 55 -3.03 -5.45 0.81
N ILE A 56 -3.85 -6.15 0.03
CA ILE A 56 -3.53 -7.49 -0.51
C ILE A 56 -3.38 -7.32 -2.01
N PHE A 57 -2.27 -7.80 -2.54
CA PHE A 57 -1.91 -7.72 -3.94
C PHE A 57 -1.44 -9.09 -4.43
N ASP A 58 -1.51 -9.30 -5.73
CA ASP A 58 -1.06 -10.54 -6.36
C ASP A 58 0.45 -10.45 -6.66
N GLY A 59 1.28 -10.95 -5.73
CA GLY A 59 2.75 -10.98 -5.87
C GLY A 59 3.40 -12.21 -5.21
N GLY A 60 2.62 -13.19 -4.76
CA GLY A 60 3.13 -14.39 -4.09
C GLY A 60 3.97 -14.09 -2.84
N HIS A 61 5.17 -14.66 -2.74
CA HIS A 61 6.11 -14.47 -1.63
C HIS A 61 7.10 -13.32 -1.90
N GLU A 62 6.58 -12.17 -2.35
CA GLU A 62 7.39 -10.99 -2.66
C GLU A 62 7.20 -9.86 -1.65
N ILE A 63 8.27 -9.12 -1.40
CA ILE A 63 8.23 -7.84 -0.68
C ILE A 63 8.45 -6.67 -1.65
N LEU A 64 7.44 -5.80 -1.75
CA LEU A 64 7.50 -4.57 -2.55
C LEU A 64 8.14 -3.43 -1.76
N HIS A 65 9.48 -3.48 -1.64
CA HIS A 65 10.27 -2.52 -0.86
C HIS A 65 9.96 -1.05 -1.21
N ARG A 66 9.79 -0.74 -2.50
CA ARG A 66 9.47 0.61 -2.96
C ARG A 66 8.15 1.11 -2.35
N ALA A 67 7.08 0.32 -2.42
CA ALA A 67 5.80 0.67 -1.82
C ALA A 67 5.91 0.89 -0.30
N ALA A 68 6.62 -0.01 0.39
CA ALA A 68 6.79 0.06 1.83
C ALA A 68 7.62 1.28 2.27
N LEU A 69 8.78 1.50 1.65
CA LEU A 69 9.72 2.56 2.02
C LEU A 69 9.21 3.95 1.60
N THR A 70 8.61 4.10 0.41
CA THR A 70 8.04 5.39 -0.01
C THR A 70 6.89 5.80 0.90
N TRP A 71 6.07 4.85 1.37
CA TRP A 71 5.07 5.14 2.39
C TRP A 71 5.71 5.52 3.73
N LEU A 72 6.66 4.73 4.24
CA LEU A 72 7.30 4.97 5.53
C LEU A 72 8.00 6.33 5.59
N ALA A 73 8.67 6.75 4.51
CA ALA A 73 9.41 8.01 4.42
C ALA A 73 8.53 9.24 4.68
N ARG A 74 7.23 9.16 4.41
CA ARG A 74 6.26 10.24 4.61
C ARG A 74 5.65 10.29 6.00
N GLN A 75 5.83 9.25 6.81
CA GLN A 75 5.20 9.18 8.13
C GLN A 75 5.94 10.07 9.13
N ARG A 76 5.18 10.76 9.98
CA ARG A 76 5.70 11.64 11.04
C ARG A 76 4.98 11.34 12.35
N LYS A 77 5.75 11.26 13.44
CA LYS A 77 5.19 11.00 14.78
C LYS A 77 4.22 12.12 15.16
N GLY A 78 3.02 11.74 15.61
CA GLY A 78 1.97 12.68 16.00
C GLY A 78 1.17 13.28 14.83
N GLN A 79 1.47 12.87 13.59
CA GLN A 79 0.69 13.25 12.41
C GLN A 79 -0.12 12.05 11.89
N ASN A 80 -1.17 12.34 11.13
CA ASN A 80 -1.94 11.30 10.45
C ASN A 80 -1.12 10.66 9.33
N ALA A 81 -1.44 9.41 9.01
CA ALA A 81 -0.71 8.69 7.99
C ALA A 81 -1.01 9.25 6.60
N GLU A 82 0.04 9.52 5.83
CA GLU A 82 -0.08 9.96 4.45
C GLU A 82 -0.24 8.74 3.52
N TRP A 83 -1.41 8.62 2.87
CA TRP A 83 -1.76 7.47 2.03
C TRP A 83 -1.63 7.73 0.53
N GLU A 84 -1.81 8.99 0.10
CA GLU A 84 -1.68 9.45 -1.29
C GLU A 84 -0.21 9.71 -1.63
N VAL A 85 0.54 8.63 -1.70
CA VAL A 85 1.94 8.66 -2.06
C VAL A 85 2.01 8.72 -3.59
N ALA A 86 1.90 9.93 -4.15
CA ALA A 86 2.23 10.15 -5.56
C ALA A 86 3.63 9.58 -5.82
N SER A 87 3.82 8.94 -6.98
CA SER A 87 5.09 8.42 -7.47
C SER A 87 6.07 9.56 -7.82
N THR A 88 6.27 10.50 -6.90
CA THR A 88 7.20 11.61 -6.99
C THR A 88 8.58 11.13 -6.54
N HIS A 89 9.18 10.25 -7.34
CA HIS A 89 10.63 10.13 -7.49
C HIS A 89 10.91 9.56 -8.90
N ALA A 90 10.25 10.13 -9.91
CA ALA A 90 10.61 9.93 -11.32
C ALA A 90 11.20 11.20 -11.95
N SER A 91 11.37 12.29 -11.17
CA SER A 91 11.71 13.60 -11.75
C SER A 91 12.88 14.33 -11.07
N GLU A 92 13.51 13.77 -10.03
CA GLU A 92 14.66 14.42 -9.37
C GLU A 92 16.03 13.90 -9.84
N GLU A 93 16.12 12.70 -10.42
CA GLU A 93 17.40 12.20 -10.99
C GLU A 93 17.80 12.93 -12.29
N ALA A 94 16.84 13.50 -13.02
CA ALA A 94 17.13 14.25 -14.25
C ALA A 94 17.69 15.67 -14.00
N SER A 95 17.62 16.19 -12.77
CA SER A 95 18.06 17.57 -12.47
C SER A 95 19.45 17.65 -11.83
N ASN A 96 20.04 16.53 -11.36
CA ASN A 96 21.36 16.53 -10.71
C ASN A 96 22.50 16.01 -11.61
N ALA A 97 22.23 15.72 -12.88
CA ALA A 97 23.27 15.52 -13.88
C ALA A 97 23.78 16.89 -14.36
N SER A 98 24.56 17.57 -13.51
CA SER A 98 25.37 18.71 -13.94
C SER A 98 26.45 18.18 -14.89
N PRO A 99 26.65 18.75 -16.10
CA PRO A 99 27.71 18.31 -16.98
C PRO A 99 29.05 18.66 -16.34
N ALA A 100 29.94 17.67 -16.28
CA ALA A 100 31.35 17.89 -16.00
C ALA A 100 31.89 18.89 -17.03
N GLY A 101 32.52 19.96 -16.53
CA GLY A 101 33.13 20.98 -17.37
C GLY A 101 34.31 20.43 -18.18
N ASP A 102 34.44 20.94 -19.40
CA ASP A 102 35.67 21.00 -20.19
C ASP A 102 36.35 22.36 -19.97
#